data_AF-A0A1N6AXW5-F1
#
_entry.id   AF-A0A1N6AXW5-F1
#
_cell.length_a   1.000
_cell.length_b   1.000
_cell.length_c   1.000
_cell.angle_alpha   90.00
_cell.angle_beta   90.00
_cell.angle_gamma   90.00
#
_symmetry.space_group_name_H-M   'P 1'
#
loop_
_entity.id
_entity.type
_entity.pdbx_description
1 polymer ?
#
loop_
_entity_poly.entity_id
_entity_poly.type
_entity_poly.pdbx_seq_one_letter_code
_entity_poly.pdbx_strand_id
1 'polypeptide(L)'
;MGLSDPVVEIGLPVASLALWALVYGITRLASRPAAVASAPPAMEFPGQEPPAVVSLLANRWKITVDAAESTLLDLAARHYLELRQAGPDPRHTTVHLTGRAPDDLNRYERQVFDRVTARAVDRMVPLTALGFSEANRSASWAKRLRRSIVADAQRLGLSRRRFSRALVALLTVLGAVAAGGVAGGVWHYVARSGEDPFAPVAAFLVTIVALAGLAGRDLGERDTPAGRAAAARWLGFRAWLAGHESFADLPPAAVTVWDRYLSYGAALGVTRVASQVIDLGMADRRRLWSSYGGRWRRVSVSYPRGLPRYGQPLGWVVFRALIAGLLGWTFARVVGGVFLASTGDSSAGSMGFTDLRPVTLGFVLLGFALLGLAGYLLLRALVDLVAPATVTGEVLWHQVWQRQTSDDGPGRTINHYLVIDDGHAERLRAWIIPEQIAGECRLGDVVTARVRPWTRRVLGVTVQRAAPEQADPDAYADDDLLPGTALPATATHRAVQPERLLSAAEVGAATGRRVSLVRPATSTGQVRGTASFVDGSGATVLVLQVTRGMMARFNLTVGRSTGVPLPGVGDEAYAGPDRVVGRRGDLVLLLVRGPGAGEIEAAQLGGLLSTALSRLPSESAPQHSGAG
;
A
#
# COMPACT_ATOMS: atom_id res chain seq x y z
N MET A 1 -48.04 -34.08 -6.22
CA MET A 1 -48.13 -32.71 -5.69
C MET A 1 -46.93 -31.94 -6.22
N GLY A 2 -47.11 -31.10 -7.23
CA GLY A 2 -46.06 -30.17 -7.65
C GLY A 2 -45.84 -29.13 -6.56
N LEU A 3 -44.58 -28.85 -6.21
CA LEU A 3 -44.26 -27.71 -5.35
C LEU A 3 -44.77 -26.44 -6.04
N SER A 4 -45.34 -25.50 -5.29
CA SER A 4 -45.79 -24.23 -5.88
C SER A 4 -44.60 -23.42 -6.39
N ASP A 5 -44.76 -22.73 -7.52
CA ASP A 5 -43.73 -21.90 -8.16
C ASP A 5 -42.87 -21.04 -7.19
N PRO A 6 -43.44 -20.30 -6.21
CA PRO A 6 -42.64 -19.52 -5.27
C PRO A 6 -41.78 -20.38 -4.32
N VAL A 7 -42.18 -21.63 -4.05
CA VAL A 7 -41.40 -22.55 -3.22
C VAL A 7 -40.15 -23.02 -3.96
N VAL A 8 -40.20 -23.16 -5.28
CA VAL A 8 -39.03 -23.51 -6.09
C VAL A 8 -38.15 -22.28 -6.31
N GLU A 9 -38.75 -21.13 -6.62
CA GLU A 9 -38.01 -19.91 -7.01
C GLU A 9 -37.33 -19.22 -5.83
N ILE A 10 -37.91 -19.28 -4.64
CA ILE A 10 -37.37 -18.64 -3.43
C ILE A 10 -36.94 -19.68 -2.41
N GLY A 11 -37.73 -20.74 -2.22
CA GLY A 11 -37.44 -21.76 -1.20
C GLY A 11 -36.15 -22.53 -1.47
N LEU A 12 -35.88 -22.93 -2.72
CA LEU A 12 -34.66 -23.66 -3.06
C LEU A 12 -33.37 -22.82 -2.89
N PRO A 13 -33.28 -21.57 -3.40
CA PRO A 13 -32.15 -20.69 -3.10
C PRO A 13 -31.95 -20.44 -1.61
N VAL A 14 -33.02 -20.12 -0.88
CA VAL A 14 -32.96 -19.79 0.56
C VAL A 14 -32.50 -21.00 1.37
N ALA A 15 -33.08 -22.18 1.14
CA ALA A 15 -32.69 -23.40 1.85
C ALA A 15 -31.22 -23.77 1.60
N SER A 16 -30.78 -23.65 0.34
CA SER A 16 -29.40 -23.94 -0.07
C SER A 16 -28.39 -23.01 0.59
N LEU A 17 -28.65 -21.70 0.60
CA LEU A 17 -27.80 -20.71 1.24
C LEU A 17 -27.82 -20.83 2.77
N ALA A 18 -28.99 -21.11 3.36
CA ALA A 18 -29.14 -21.30 4.80
C ALA A 18 -28.36 -22.52 5.29
N LEU A 19 -28.41 -23.64 4.55
CA LEU A 19 -27.65 -24.83 4.87
C LEU A 19 -26.14 -24.57 4.82
N TRP A 20 -25.67 -23.91 3.75
CA TRP A 20 -24.26 -23.54 3.65
C TRP A 20 -23.83 -22.62 4.80
N ALA A 21 -24.63 -21.59 5.10
CA ALA A 21 -24.35 -20.64 6.18
C ALA A 21 -24.35 -21.31 7.57
N LEU A 22 -25.24 -22.28 7.79
CA LEU A 22 -25.29 -23.08 9.01
C LEU A 22 -24.00 -23.91 9.17
N VAL A 23 -23.59 -24.64 8.12
CA VAL A 23 -22.35 -25.43 8.15
C VAL A 23 -21.13 -24.54 8.35
N TYR A 24 -21.05 -23.42 7.65
CA TYR A 24 -19.99 -22.42 7.85
C TYR A 24 -20.00 -21.83 9.28
N GLY A 25 -21.19 -21.55 9.82
CA GLY A 25 -21.37 -21.05 11.19
C GLY A 25 -20.91 -22.05 12.25
N ILE A 26 -21.33 -23.31 12.14
CA ILE A 26 -20.95 -24.41 13.05
C ILE A 26 -19.44 -24.64 12.99
N THR A 27 -18.86 -24.75 11.80
CA THR A 27 -17.40 -24.94 11.63
C THR A 27 -16.61 -23.76 12.19
N ARG A 28 -17.09 -22.53 12.01
CA ARG A 28 -16.49 -21.33 12.62
C ARG A 28 -16.59 -21.36 14.15
N LEU A 29 -17.70 -21.80 14.73
CA LEU A 29 -17.89 -21.92 16.18
C LEU A 29 -16.98 -23.02 16.78
N ALA A 30 -16.99 -24.21 16.19
CA ALA A 30 -16.20 -25.37 16.63
C ALA A 30 -14.68 -25.17 16.48
N SER A 31 -14.26 -24.29 15.57
CA SER A 31 -12.85 -23.97 15.35
C SER A 31 -12.34 -22.78 16.17
N ARG A 32 -13.14 -22.25 17.11
CA ARG A 32 -12.67 -21.18 18.02
C ARG A 32 -11.49 -21.68 18.86
N PRO A 33 -10.42 -20.87 19.02
CA PRO A 33 -9.32 -21.26 19.89
C PRO A 33 -9.79 -21.44 21.33
N ALA A 34 -9.32 -22.50 21.98
CA ALA A 34 -9.64 -22.75 23.39
C ALA A 34 -9.08 -21.65 24.30
N ALA A 35 -9.80 -21.32 25.37
CA ALA A 35 -9.21 -20.54 26.45
C ALA A 35 -8.16 -21.41 27.17
N VAL A 36 -6.98 -20.85 27.42
CA VAL A 36 -5.90 -21.55 28.13
C VAL A 36 -5.78 -20.96 29.53
N ALA A 37 -5.90 -21.81 30.53
CA ALA A 37 -5.60 -21.45 31.91
C ALA A 37 -4.08 -21.40 32.11
N SER A 38 -3.61 -20.43 32.90
CA SER A 38 -2.20 -20.33 33.28
C SER A 38 -1.79 -21.51 34.16
N ALA A 39 -0.61 -22.07 33.92
CA ALA A 39 0.06 -22.93 34.87
C ALA A 39 0.48 -22.11 36.13
N PRO A 40 0.86 -22.77 37.24
CA PRO A 40 1.42 -22.07 38.39
C PRO A 40 2.59 -21.15 38.00
N PRO A 41 2.75 -19.98 38.65
CA PRO A 41 3.87 -19.09 38.38
C PRO A 41 5.22 -19.78 38.58
N ALA A 42 6.11 -19.67 37.59
CA ALA A 42 7.43 -20.28 37.61
C ALA A 42 8.48 -19.29 37.07
N MET A 43 9.67 -19.31 37.69
CA MET A 43 10.81 -18.45 37.32
C MET A 43 11.62 -19.05 36.17
N GLU A 44 11.70 -20.37 36.06
CA GLU A 44 12.49 -21.03 35.02
C GLU A 44 11.84 -20.86 33.64
N PHE A 45 12.66 -20.75 32.60
CA PHE A 45 12.16 -20.64 31.22
C PHE A 45 11.35 -21.89 30.83
N PRO A 46 10.07 -21.74 30.46
CA PRO A 46 9.18 -22.86 30.16
C PRO A 46 9.52 -23.73 28.95
N GLY A 47 10.42 -23.27 28.09
CA GLY A 47 10.74 -23.91 26.83
C GLY A 47 11.68 -23.08 25.95
N GLN A 48 12.00 -23.61 24.77
CA GLN A 48 12.91 -23.01 23.80
C GLN A 48 12.16 -22.27 22.66
N GLU A 49 10.84 -22.11 22.76
CA GLU A 49 10.08 -21.41 21.74
C GLU A 49 10.58 -19.96 21.59
N PRO A 50 10.78 -19.46 20.36
CA PRO A 50 11.21 -18.08 20.16
C PRO A 50 10.18 -17.06 20.69
N PRO A 51 10.58 -15.87 21.18
CA PRO A 51 9.66 -14.90 21.78
C PRO A 51 8.49 -14.49 20.88
N ALA A 52 8.71 -14.39 19.56
CA ALA A 52 7.63 -14.10 18.60
C ALA A 52 6.53 -15.18 18.58
N VAL A 53 6.93 -16.46 18.71
CA VAL A 53 6.01 -17.60 18.78
C VAL A 53 5.31 -17.62 20.14
N VAL A 54 6.02 -17.30 21.23
CA VAL A 54 5.42 -17.16 22.57
C VAL A 54 4.35 -16.06 22.57
N SER A 55 4.61 -14.93 21.91
CA SER A 55 3.63 -13.85 21.76
C SER A 55 2.35 -14.32 21.06
N LEU A 56 2.47 -15.12 19.99
CA LEU A 56 1.33 -15.74 19.32
C LEU A 56 0.52 -16.64 20.29
N LEU A 57 1.20 -17.48 21.07
CA LEU A 57 0.56 -18.41 22.01
C LEU A 57 -0.17 -17.68 23.15
N ALA A 58 0.48 -16.70 23.76
CA ALA A 58 -0.07 -15.94 24.87
C ALA A 58 -1.27 -15.06 24.46
N ASN A 59 -1.31 -14.61 23.21
CA ASN A 59 -2.36 -13.75 22.67
C ASN A 59 -3.49 -14.52 21.95
N ARG A 60 -3.77 -15.76 22.39
CA ARG A 60 -4.82 -16.63 21.82
C ARG A 60 -4.68 -16.82 20.31
N TRP A 61 -3.47 -17.17 19.86
CA TRP A 61 -3.12 -17.42 18.46
C TRP A 61 -3.37 -16.22 17.54
N LYS A 62 -3.23 -15.00 18.09
CA LYS A 62 -3.24 -13.75 17.35
C LYS A 62 -1.89 -13.07 17.47
N ILE A 63 -1.39 -12.54 16.36
CA ILE A 63 -0.14 -11.78 16.35
C ILE A 63 -0.44 -10.33 16.70
N THR A 64 0.26 -9.84 17.70
CA THR A 64 0.26 -8.44 18.15
C THR A 64 1.59 -7.78 17.75
N VAL A 65 1.71 -6.48 18.04
CA VAL A 65 2.95 -5.72 17.80
C VAL A 65 4.11 -6.28 18.64
N ASP A 66 3.79 -6.81 19.82
CA ASP A 66 4.71 -7.45 20.78
C ASP A 66 5.60 -8.52 20.14
N ALA A 67 5.14 -9.21 19.10
CA ALA A 67 5.94 -10.24 18.41
C ALA A 67 7.19 -9.63 17.73
N ALA A 68 7.08 -8.44 17.15
CA ALA A 68 8.20 -7.75 16.54
C ALA A 68 9.14 -7.16 17.60
N GLU A 69 8.57 -6.58 18.65
CA GLU A 69 9.31 -5.97 19.77
C GLU A 69 10.13 -7.00 20.54
N SER A 70 9.49 -8.11 20.92
CA SER A 70 10.15 -9.23 21.60
C SER A 70 11.26 -9.85 20.75
N THR A 71 11.07 -9.95 19.43
CA THR A 71 12.12 -10.38 18.51
C THR A 71 13.33 -9.45 18.53
N LEU A 72 13.10 -8.12 18.52
CA LEU A 72 14.18 -7.15 18.58
C LEU A 72 14.97 -7.25 19.89
N LEU A 73 14.27 -7.39 21.02
CA LEU A 73 14.90 -7.58 22.33
C LEU A 73 15.65 -8.92 22.39
N ASP A 74 15.12 -9.97 21.79
CA ASP A 74 15.78 -11.27 21.74
C ASP A 74 17.08 -11.27 20.91
N LEU A 75 17.10 -10.52 19.81
CA LEU A 75 18.32 -10.29 19.03
C LEU A 75 19.38 -9.52 19.84
N ALA A 76 18.94 -8.61 20.73
CA ALA A 76 19.84 -7.89 21.63
C ALA A 76 20.37 -8.78 22.77
N ALA A 77 19.49 -9.59 23.36
CA ALA A 77 19.83 -10.64 24.32
C ALA A 77 20.88 -11.62 23.75
N ARG A 78 20.74 -12.03 22.48
CA ARG A 78 21.71 -12.87 21.76
C ARG A 78 22.95 -12.11 21.23
N HIS A 79 23.11 -10.84 21.56
CA HIS A 79 24.25 -9.99 21.17
C HIS A 79 24.46 -9.78 19.66
N TYR A 80 23.43 -9.98 18.82
CA TYR A 80 23.46 -9.50 17.43
C TYR A 80 23.30 -7.97 17.37
N LEU A 81 22.62 -7.41 18.38
CA LEU A 81 22.35 -6.00 18.55
C LEU A 81 22.71 -5.59 19.98
N GLU A 82 23.01 -4.31 20.21
CA GLU A 82 23.19 -3.74 21.54
C GLU A 82 22.26 -2.54 21.72
N LEU A 83 21.49 -2.53 22.80
CA LEU A 83 20.59 -1.43 23.15
C LEU A 83 21.27 -0.52 24.19
N ARG A 84 21.56 0.72 23.81
CA ARG A 84 22.18 1.71 24.70
C ARG A 84 21.21 2.85 24.97
N GLN A 85 21.13 3.26 26.23
CA GLN A 85 20.32 4.40 26.65
C GLN A 85 21.23 5.53 27.12
N ALA A 86 21.25 6.63 26.38
CA ALA A 86 22.18 7.75 26.64
C ALA A 86 21.72 8.71 27.76
N GLY A 87 20.51 8.56 28.31
CA GLY A 87 19.97 9.45 29.35
C GLY A 87 18.73 8.87 30.05
N PRO A 88 18.06 9.61 30.96
CA PRO A 88 16.98 9.06 31.78
C PRO A 88 15.69 8.75 31.00
N ASP A 89 15.46 9.38 29.84
CA ASP A 89 14.29 9.09 28.99
C ASP A 89 14.53 7.80 28.16
N PRO A 90 13.73 6.73 28.35
CA PRO A 90 13.82 5.50 27.58
C PRO A 90 13.69 5.72 26.06
N ARG A 91 13.04 6.80 25.60
CA ARG A 91 12.88 7.13 24.18
C ARG A 91 14.18 7.50 23.48
N HIS A 92 15.24 7.78 24.23
CA HIS A 92 16.58 8.05 23.70
C HIS A 92 17.43 6.77 23.58
N THR A 93 16.81 5.60 23.67
CA THR A 93 17.51 4.33 23.44
C THR A 93 17.85 4.16 21.97
N THR A 94 19.12 3.82 21.71
CA THR A 94 19.69 3.55 20.38
C THR A 94 20.06 2.08 20.27
N VAL A 95 19.88 1.53 19.06
CA VAL A 95 20.32 0.19 18.67
C VAL A 95 21.66 0.31 17.97
N HIS A 96 22.62 -0.50 18.37
CA HIS A 96 23.95 -0.59 17.78
C HIS A 96 24.15 -1.97 17.17
N LEU A 97 24.69 -2.03 15.94
CA LEU A 97 25.06 -3.28 15.30
C LEU A 97 26.40 -3.75 15.86
N THR A 98 26.43 -4.92 16.51
CA THR A 98 27.67 -5.48 17.10
C THR A 98 28.66 -5.97 16.05
N GLY A 99 28.17 -6.27 14.84
CA GLY A 99 28.97 -6.83 13.74
C GLY A 99 29.15 -8.33 13.78
N ARG A 100 28.53 -9.01 14.74
CA ARG A 100 28.38 -10.46 14.73
C ARG A 100 27.57 -10.88 13.50
N ALA A 101 28.01 -11.91 12.79
CA ALA A 101 27.28 -12.48 11.66
C ALA A 101 25.94 -13.05 12.15
N PRO A 102 24.80 -12.77 11.47
CA PRO A 102 23.48 -13.29 11.80
C PRO A 102 23.33 -14.76 11.36
N ASP A 103 24.15 -15.61 11.96
CA ASP A 103 24.09 -17.06 11.82
C ASP A 103 22.93 -17.58 12.69
N ASP A 104 22.18 -18.55 12.20
CA ASP A 104 21.03 -19.17 12.90
C ASP A 104 19.82 -18.28 13.20
N LEU A 105 19.54 -17.26 12.36
CA LEU A 105 18.31 -16.48 12.45
C LEU A 105 17.14 -17.07 11.67
N ASN A 106 15.97 -17.19 12.33
CA ASN A 106 14.70 -17.47 11.68
C ASN A 106 14.31 -16.35 10.70
N ARG A 107 13.40 -16.66 9.75
CA ARG A 107 13.00 -15.71 8.69
C ARG A 107 12.45 -14.37 9.24
N TYR A 108 11.68 -14.39 10.32
CA TYR A 108 11.18 -13.15 10.96
C TYR A 108 12.26 -12.41 11.76
N GLU A 109 13.19 -13.14 12.39
CA GLU A 109 14.31 -12.55 13.14
C GLU A 109 15.25 -11.82 12.18
N ARG A 110 15.60 -12.48 11.06
CA ARG A 110 16.34 -11.88 9.97
C ARG A 110 15.63 -10.65 9.42
N GLN A 111 14.31 -10.72 9.22
CA GLN A 111 13.52 -9.57 8.78
C GLN A 111 13.57 -8.37 9.76
N VAL A 112 13.63 -8.61 11.08
CA VAL A 112 13.80 -7.55 12.10
C VAL A 112 15.25 -7.03 12.11
N PHE A 113 16.23 -7.91 12.03
CA PHE A 113 17.65 -7.55 11.95
C PHE A 113 17.97 -6.72 10.69
N ASP A 114 17.46 -7.13 9.53
CA ASP A 114 17.61 -6.43 8.26
C ASP A 114 16.96 -5.04 8.33
N ARG A 115 15.84 -4.91 9.06
CA ARG A 115 15.19 -3.61 9.28
C ARG A 115 16.09 -2.65 10.06
N VAL A 116 16.75 -3.13 11.11
CA VAL A 116 17.72 -2.35 11.89
C VAL A 116 18.91 -1.99 11.02
N THR A 117 19.47 -2.97 10.31
CA THR A 117 20.64 -2.78 9.43
C THR A 117 20.37 -1.78 8.32
N ALA A 118 19.22 -1.88 7.65
CA ALA A 118 18.82 -0.96 6.58
C ALA A 118 18.58 0.49 7.05
N ARG A 119 18.36 0.69 8.36
CA ARG A 119 18.18 2.02 8.96
C ARG A 119 19.41 2.48 9.74
N ALA A 120 20.45 1.66 9.87
CA ALA A 120 21.63 2.05 10.62
C ALA A 120 22.45 3.07 9.83
N VAL A 121 22.82 4.16 10.50
CA VAL A 121 23.83 5.12 10.03
C VAL A 121 24.97 5.05 11.03
N ASP A 122 26.20 4.83 10.53
CA ASP A 122 27.37 4.54 11.37
C ASP A 122 27.11 3.44 12.40
N ARG A 123 26.43 2.36 11.95
CA ARG A 123 26.05 1.18 12.76
C ARG A 123 25.10 1.47 13.91
N MET A 124 24.45 2.64 13.93
CA MET A 124 23.53 3.05 15.00
C MET A 124 22.18 3.51 14.44
N VAL A 125 21.11 3.21 15.16
CA VAL A 125 19.75 3.69 14.85
C VAL A 125 18.94 3.92 16.14
N PRO A 126 18.28 5.08 16.33
CA PRO A 126 17.35 5.28 17.44
C PRO A 126 16.15 4.32 17.35
N LEU A 127 15.68 3.76 18.47
CA LEU A 127 14.54 2.82 18.45
C LEU A 127 13.29 3.40 17.80
N THR A 128 13.01 4.67 18.06
CA THR A 128 11.86 5.38 17.49
C THR A 128 12.05 5.78 16.02
N ALA A 129 13.22 5.52 15.42
CA ALA A 129 13.50 5.70 13.99
C ALA A 129 13.24 4.42 13.17
N LEU A 130 12.93 3.30 13.81
CA LEU A 130 12.64 2.02 13.13
C LEU A 130 11.27 1.99 12.46
N GLY A 131 10.38 2.93 12.79
CA GLY A 131 9.03 3.04 12.21
C GLY A 131 9.02 3.32 10.70
N PHE A 132 7.91 2.94 10.06
CA PHE A 132 7.67 3.10 8.63
C PHE A 132 7.01 4.44 8.34
N SER A 133 7.42 5.08 7.24
CA SER A 133 6.80 6.31 6.74
C SER A 133 5.62 6.06 5.80
N GLU A 134 5.56 4.87 5.19
CA GLU A 134 4.51 4.47 4.25
C GLU A 134 3.65 3.32 4.78
N ALA A 135 2.32 3.52 4.80
CA ALA A 135 1.35 2.55 5.32
C ALA A 135 1.38 1.21 4.56
N ASN A 136 1.49 1.24 3.24
CA ASN A 136 1.54 0.02 2.43
C ASN A 136 2.78 -0.82 2.73
N ARG A 137 3.95 -0.19 2.93
CA ARG A 137 5.19 -0.89 3.32
C ARG A 137 5.12 -1.45 4.73
N SER A 138 4.57 -0.69 5.67
CA SER A 138 4.34 -1.18 7.04
C SER A 138 3.42 -2.42 7.02
N ALA A 139 2.31 -2.36 6.28
CA ALA A 139 1.38 -3.47 6.16
C ALA A 139 1.99 -4.69 5.46
N SER A 140 2.77 -4.51 4.39
CA SER A 140 3.41 -5.63 3.67
C SER A 140 4.50 -6.28 4.53
N TRP A 141 5.32 -5.48 5.23
CA TRP A 141 6.32 -5.96 6.17
C TRP A 141 5.67 -6.75 7.33
N ALA A 142 4.63 -6.20 7.96
CA ALA A 142 3.90 -6.86 9.03
C ALA A 142 3.22 -8.15 8.55
N LYS A 143 2.68 -8.17 7.32
CA LYS A 143 2.12 -9.38 6.71
C LYS A 143 3.18 -10.45 6.48
N ARG A 144 4.40 -10.10 6.06
CA ARG A 144 5.52 -11.06 5.93
C ARG A 144 5.95 -11.62 7.28
N LEU A 145 6.14 -10.74 8.27
CA LEU A 145 6.51 -11.13 9.63
C LEU A 145 5.47 -12.10 10.22
N ARG A 146 4.18 -11.77 10.07
CA ARG A 146 3.09 -12.64 10.52
C ARG A 146 3.12 -14.01 9.85
N ARG A 147 3.34 -14.06 8.53
CA ARG A 147 3.40 -15.32 7.79
C ARG A 147 4.55 -16.21 8.26
N SER A 148 5.74 -15.64 8.47
CA SER A 148 6.91 -16.41 8.91
C SER A 148 6.78 -16.89 10.36
N ILE A 149 6.23 -16.08 11.27
CA ILE A 149 5.95 -16.52 12.65
C ILE A 149 4.93 -17.66 12.67
N VAL A 150 3.84 -17.54 11.92
CA VAL A 150 2.82 -18.61 11.84
C VAL A 150 3.41 -19.89 11.24
N ALA A 151 4.21 -19.77 10.17
CA ALA A 151 4.88 -20.93 9.58
C ALA A 151 5.79 -21.64 10.60
N ASP A 152 6.52 -20.88 11.42
CA ASP A 152 7.40 -21.43 12.44
C ASP A 152 6.61 -22.11 13.57
N ALA A 153 5.56 -21.46 14.08
CA ALA A 153 4.67 -22.06 15.08
C ALA A 153 3.98 -23.35 14.58
N GLN A 154 3.64 -23.41 13.30
CA GLN A 154 3.10 -24.61 12.66
C GLN A 154 4.17 -25.71 12.51
N ARG A 155 5.42 -25.37 12.14
CA ARG A 155 6.54 -26.32 12.08
C ARG A 155 6.83 -26.95 13.44
N LEU A 156 6.75 -26.16 14.51
CA LEU A 156 6.88 -26.65 15.90
C LEU A 156 5.65 -27.43 16.39
N GLY A 157 4.58 -27.54 15.60
CA GLY A 157 3.36 -28.25 15.98
C GLY A 157 2.52 -27.53 17.05
N LEU A 158 2.79 -26.24 17.31
CA LEU A 158 2.17 -25.44 18.37
C LEU A 158 0.90 -24.69 17.90
N SER A 159 0.78 -24.45 16.60
CA SER A 159 -0.43 -23.90 16.00
C SER A 159 -0.85 -24.68 14.76
N ARG A 160 -2.10 -24.49 14.36
CA ARG A 160 -2.62 -24.97 13.08
C ARG A 160 -3.63 -23.98 12.54
N ARG A 161 -3.81 -24.00 11.22
CA ARG A 161 -4.85 -23.20 10.56
C ARG A 161 -6.20 -23.49 11.16
N ARG A 162 -6.98 -22.43 11.39
CA ARG A 162 -8.35 -22.57 11.89
C ARG A 162 -9.21 -23.36 10.92
N PHE A 163 -9.17 -23.00 9.64
CA PHE A 163 -9.74 -23.76 8.54
C PHE A 163 -8.61 -24.47 7.79
N SER A 164 -8.64 -25.80 7.79
CA SER A 164 -7.71 -26.59 7.00
C SER A 164 -8.01 -26.41 5.51
N ARG A 165 -7.01 -26.68 4.64
CA ARG A 165 -7.21 -26.62 3.19
C ARG A 165 -8.34 -27.57 2.73
N ALA A 166 -8.43 -28.75 3.34
CA ALA A 166 -9.50 -29.70 3.09
C ALA A 166 -10.88 -29.16 3.50
N LEU A 167 -10.98 -28.46 4.64
CA LEU A 167 -12.24 -27.84 5.07
C LEU A 167 -12.65 -26.70 4.14
N VAL A 168 -11.70 -25.87 3.70
CA VAL A 168 -11.98 -24.83 2.70
C VAL A 168 -12.46 -25.45 1.40
N ALA A 169 -11.80 -26.50 0.91
CA ALA A 169 -12.21 -27.21 -0.30
C ALA A 169 -13.64 -27.79 -0.14
N LEU A 170 -13.93 -28.42 1.00
CA LEU A 170 -15.27 -28.94 1.31
C LEU A 170 -16.33 -27.83 1.32
N LEU A 171 -16.05 -26.69 1.98
CA LEU A 171 -16.96 -25.53 2.02
C LEU A 171 -17.14 -24.89 0.64
N THR A 172 -16.12 -24.92 -0.21
CA THR A 172 -16.21 -24.47 -1.61
C THR A 172 -17.08 -25.42 -2.44
N VAL A 173 -16.93 -26.74 -2.27
CA VAL A 173 -17.80 -27.74 -2.94
C VAL A 173 -19.24 -27.60 -2.48
N LEU A 174 -19.48 -27.48 -1.17
CA LEU A 174 -20.81 -27.16 -0.63
C LEU A 174 -21.34 -25.83 -1.16
N GLY A 175 -20.47 -24.84 -1.34
CA GLY A 175 -20.82 -23.55 -1.94
C GLY A 175 -21.25 -23.68 -3.40
N ALA A 176 -20.60 -24.56 -4.17
CA ALA A 176 -21.00 -24.88 -5.54
C ALA A 176 -22.37 -25.58 -5.58
N VAL A 177 -22.65 -26.50 -4.66
CA VAL A 177 -23.97 -27.12 -4.51
C VAL A 177 -25.02 -26.06 -4.18
N ALA A 178 -24.73 -25.15 -3.25
CA ALA A 178 -25.65 -24.09 -2.90
C ALA A 178 -25.89 -23.12 -4.07
N ALA A 179 -24.85 -22.78 -4.82
CA ALA A 179 -24.94 -22.01 -6.05
C ALA A 179 -25.80 -22.70 -7.12
N GLY A 180 -25.73 -24.04 -7.22
CA GLY A 180 -26.60 -24.84 -8.08
C GLY A 180 -28.07 -24.73 -7.69
N GLY A 181 -28.38 -24.73 -6.39
CA GLY A 181 -29.74 -24.48 -5.89
C GLY A 181 -30.26 -23.08 -6.23
N VAL A 182 -29.40 -22.05 -6.12
CA VAL A 182 -29.72 -20.68 -6.57
C VAL A 182 -30.00 -20.64 -8.07
N ALA A 183 -29.11 -21.21 -8.87
CA ALA A 183 -29.24 -21.24 -10.33
C ALA A 183 -30.48 -22.03 -10.77
N GLY A 184 -30.84 -23.11 -10.09
CA GLY A 184 -32.05 -23.88 -10.35
C GLY A 184 -33.33 -23.07 -10.09
N GLY A 185 -33.37 -22.27 -9.02
CA GLY A 185 -34.48 -21.34 -8.75
C GLY A 185 -34.60 -20.25 -9.83
N VAL A 186 -33.47 -19.65 -10.23
CA VAL A 186 -33.44 -18.64 -11.31
C VAL A 186 -33.82 -19.24 -12.67
N TRP A 187 -33.35 -20.46 -12.98
CA TRP A 187 -33.72 -21.18 -14.19
C TRP A 187 -35.23 -21.42 -14.26
N HIS A 188 -35.84 -21.86 -13.16
CA HIS A 188 -37.29 -22.09 -13.08
C HIS A 188 -38.08 -20.80 -13.38
N TYR A 189 -37.64 -19.67 -12.84
CA TYR A 189 -38.24 -18.36 -13.09
C TYR A 189 -38.09 -17.94 -14.57
N VAL A 190 -36.86 -17.95 -15.10
CA VAL A 190 -36.53 -17.51 -16.47
C VAL A 190 -37.23 -18.38 -17.53
N ALA A 191 -37.31 -19.68 -17.30
CA ALA A 191 -37.99 -20.61 -18.20
C ALA A 191 -39.50 -20.31 -18.33
N ARG A 192 -40.11 -19.66 -17.34
CA ARG A 192 -41.52 -19.23 -17.38
C ARG A 192 -41.70 -17.81 -17.88
N SER A 193 -40.80 -16.88 -17.51
CA SER A 193 -40.91 -15.45 -17.87
C SER A 193 -40.39 -15.12 -19.27
N GLY A 194 -39.60 -16.01 -19.90
CA GLY A 194 -39.00 -15.77 -21.21
C GLY A 194 -37.88 -14.72 -21.20
N GLU A 195 -37.28 -14.51 -20.02
CA GLU A 195 -36.19 -13.56 -19.80
C GLU A 195 -34.81 -14.12 -20.25
N ASP A 196 -33.73 -13.38 -19.96
CA ASP A 196 -32.35 -13.68 -20.37
C ASP A 196 -31.93 -15.13 -20.00
N PRO A 197 -31.66 -16.00 -21.00
CA PRO A 197 -31.22 -17.39 -20.77
C PRO A 197 -29.90 -17.53 -20.00
N PHE A 198 -29.09 -16.47 -19.93
CA PHE A 198 -27.80 -16.49 -19.23
C PHE A 198 -27.91 -16.17 -17.73
N ALA A 199 -29.05 -15.68 -17.25
CA ALA A 199 -29.24 -15.30 -15.84
C ALA A 199 -28.95 -16.44 -14.83
N PRO A 200 -29.33 -17.72 -15.07
CA PRO A 200 -29.01 -18.83 -14.17
C PRO A 200 -27.50 -19.09 -14.06
N VAL A 201 -26.76 -18.96 -15.17
CA VAL A 201 -25.30 -19.13 -15.21
C VAL A 201 -24.62 -17.99 -14.44
N ALA A 202 -25.07 -16.75 -14.64
CA ALA A 202 -24.57 -15.61 -13.91
C ALA A 202 -24.84 -15.76 -12.40
N ALA A 203 -26.04 -16.17 -12.01
CA ALA A 203 -26.40 -16.41 -10.61
C ALA A 203 -25.54 -17.51 -9.96
N PHE A 204 -25.25 -18.60 -10.68
CA PHE A 204 -24.32 -19.63 -10.24
C PHE A 204 -22.93 -19.06 -9.97
N LEU A 205 -22.34 -18.37 -10.96
CA LEU A 205 -20.97 -17.87 -10.90
C LEU A 205 -20.78 -16.81 -9.80
N VAL A 206 -21.73 -15.89 -9.66
CA VAL A 206 -21.68 -14.88 -8.60
C VAL A 206 -21.77 -15.54 -7.22
N THR A 207 -22.67 -16.51 -7.06
CA THR A 207 -22.87 -17.20 -5.78
C THR A 207 -21.65 -18.03 -5.39
N ILE A 208 -21.11 -18.85 -6.30
CA ILE A 208 -19.94 -19.68 -5.99
C ILE A 208 -18.70 -18.82 -5.69
N VAL A 209 -18.48 -17.71 -6.41
CA VAL A 209 -17.36 -16.79 -6.14
C VAL A 209 -17.52 -16.15 -4.75
N ALA A 210 -18.73 -15.70 -4.39
CA ALA A 210 -18.99 -15.12 -3.08
C ALA A 210 -18.77 -16.13 -1.94
N LEU A 211 -19.29 -17.35 -2.07
CA LEU A 211 -19.18 -18.39 -1.04
C LEU A 211 -17.75 -18.95 -0.94
N ALA A 212 -17.07 -19.17 -2.06
CA ALA A 212 -15.66 -19.58 -2.07
C ALA A 212 -14.76 -18.49 -1.46
N GLY A 213 -15.03 -17.22 -1.76
CA GLY A 213 -14.35 -16.07 -1.14
C GLY A 213 -14.55 -16.02 0.37
N LEU A 214 -15.76 -16.32 0.85
CA LEU A 214 -16.06 -16.38 2.29
C LEU A 214 -15.39 -17.59 2.97
N ALA A 215 -15.41 -18.77 2.33
CA ALA A 215 -14.75 -19.98 2.83
C ALA A 215 -13.21 -19.83 2.87
N GLY A 216 -12.63 -19.12 1.91
CA GLY A 216 -11.19 -18.91 1.78
C GLY A 216 -10.60 -17.78 2.64
N ARG A 217 -11.41 -17.06 3.43
CA ARG A 217 -10.90 -15.99 4.30
C ARG A 217 -9.91 -16.53 5.34
N ASP A 218 -8.80 -15.81 5.54
CA ASP A 218 -7.87 -16.09 6.64
C ASP A 218 -8.54 -15.75 7.99
N LEU A 219 -9.10 -16.77 8.64
CA LEU A 219 -9.69 -16.67 9.97
C LEU A 219 -8.65 -16.77 11.11
N GLY A 220 -7.36 -16.82 10.77
CA GLY A 220 -6.25 -16.94 11.69
C GLY A 220 -5.92 -18.38 12.09
N GLU A 221 -5.17 -18.47 13.19
CA GLU A 221 -4.66 -19.72 13.73
C GLU A 221 -5.53 -20.23 14.89
N ARG A 222 -5.40 -21.52 15.17
CA ARG A 222 -5.99 -22.18 16.35
C ARG A 222 -4.98 -23.10 17.03
N ASP A 223 -5.37 -23.54 18.20
CA ASP A 223 -4.55 -24.34 19.09
C ASP A 223 -4.38 -25.81 18.66
N THR A 224 -3.25 -26.38 19.09
CA THR A 224 -2.96 -27.82 19.14
C THR A 224 -2.81 -28.23 20.61
N PRO A 225 -2.90 -29.54 20.96
CA PRO A 225 -2.66 -29.98 22.33
C PRO A 225 -1.30 -29.55 22.89
N ALA A 226 -0.24 -29.68 22.10
CA ALA A 226 1.11 -29.22 22.46
C ALA A 226 1.16 -27.68 22.62
N GLY A 227 0.54 -26.94 21.70
CA GLY A 227 0.44 -25.48 21.76
C GLY A 227 -0.30 -24.97 23.00
N ARG A 228 -1.38 -25.65 23.42
CA ARG A 228 -2.08 -25.31 24.67
C ARG A 228 -1.22 -25.56 25.89
N ALA A 229 -0.50 -26.68 25.92
CA ALA A 229 0.40 -26.99 27.03
C ALA A 229 1.54 -25.96 27.13
N ALA A 230 2.16 -25.60 25.99
CA ALA A 230 3.17 -24.55 25.94
C ALA A 230 2.61 -23.19 26.39
N ALA A 231 1.46 -22.78 25.84
CA ALA A 231 0.78 -21.54 26.22
C ALA A 231 0.50 -21.48 27.73
N ALA A 232 0.04 -22.58 28.35
CA ALA A 232 -0.23 -22.64 29.78
C ALA A 232 1.04 -22.37 30.61
N ARG A 233 2.18 -22.98 30.25
CA ARG A 233 3.46 -22.76 30.95
C ARG A 233 3.95 -21.31 30.77
N TRP A 234 3.88 -20.78 29.56
CA TRP A 234 4.25 -19.39 29.25
C TRP A 234 3.34 -18.36 29.95
N LEU A 235 2.06 -18.66 30.14
CA LEU A 235 1.15 -17.83 30.93
C LEU A 235 1.45 -17.90 32.44
N GLY A 236 1.94 -19.03 32.94
CA GLY A 236 2.47 -19.12 34.31
C GLY A 236 3.72 -18.25 34.49
N PHE A 237 4.67 -18.34 33.55
CA PHE A 237 5.86 -17.47 33.53
C PHE A 237 5.49 -15.97 33.42
N ARG A 238 4.47 -15.63 32.63
CA ARG A 238 3.89 -14.26 32.60
C ARG A 238 3.44 -13.80 33.97
N ALA A 239 2.74 -14.65 34.72
CA ALA A 239 2.25 -14.32 36.05
C ALA A 239 3.41 -14.08 37.03
N TRP A 240 4.49 -14.86 36.93
CA TRP A 240 5.71 -14.66 37.72
C TRP A 240 6.41 -13.32 37.39
N LEU A 241 6.60 -13.02 36.09
CA LEU A 241 7.18 -11.74 35.64
C LEU A 241 6.33 -10.54 36.07
N ALA A 242 5.01 -10.63 35.93
CA ALA A 242 4.09 -9.57 36.34
C ALA A 242 4.09 -9.33 37.86
N GLY A 243 4.49 -10.34 38.65
CA GLY A 243 4.63 -10.22 40.10
C GLY A 243 5.91 -9.53 40.56
N HIS A 244 6.90 -9.31 39.68
CA HIS A 244 8.10 -8.57 40.02
C HIS A 244 7.85 -7.05 40.00
N GLU A 245 8.07 -6.40 41.14
CA GLU A 245 8.05 -4.94 41.23
C GLU A 245 9.01 -4.33 40.20
N SER A 246 8.58 -3.26 39.54
CA SER A 246 9.32 -2.51 38.50
C SER A 246 9.60 -3.21 37.17
N PHE A 247 9.28 -4.50 36.98
CA PHE A 247 9.55 -5.18 35.69
C PHE A 247 8.85 -4.50 34.51
N ALA A 248 7.62 -4.01 34.72
CA ALA A 248 6.87 -3.28 33.71
C ALA A 248 7.47 -1.91 33.33
N ASP A 249 8.31 -1.36 34.20
CA ASP A 249 8.96 -0.05 34.05
C ASP A 249 10.36 -0.11 33.46
N LEU A 250 10.88 -1.33 33.20
CA LEU A 250 12.20 -1.51 32.63
C LEU A 250 12.28 -0.91 31.21
N PRO A 251 13.32 -0.09 30.92
CA PRO A 251 13.57 0.40 29.58
C PRO A 251 14.08 -0.71 28.65
N PRO A 252 14.02 -0.54 27.32
CA PRO A 252 14.55 -1.54 26.39
C PRO A 252 16.04 -1.87 26.61
N ALA A 253 16.86 -0.88 27.01
CA ALA A 253 18.28 -1.08 27.29
C ALA A 253 18.55 -2.02 28.48
N ALA A 254 17.56 -2.24 29.35
CA ALA A 254 17.65 -3.19 30.45
C ALA A 254 17.81 -4.65 29.98
N VAL A 255 17.65 -4.93 28.68
CA VAL A 255 17.96 -6.24 28.08
C VAL A 255 19.40 -6.67 28.33
N THR A 256 20.32 -5.73 28.55
CA THR A 256 21.72 -6.03 28.90
C THR A 256 21.87 -6.71 30.27
N VAL A 257 20.93 -6.47 31.19
CA VAL A 257 20.91 -7.03 32.55
C VAL A 257 19.90 -8.16 32.67
N TRP A 258 18.71 -7.98 32.09
CA TRP A 258 17.61 -8.94 32.16
C TRP A 258 17.62 -9.96 31.03
N ASP A 259 18.46 -9.77 30.02
CA ASP A 259 18.67 -10.72 28.92
C ASP A 259 17.33 -11.20 28.31
N ARG A 260 17.20 -12.48 28.02
CA ARG A 260 15.99 -13.12 27.48
C ARG A 260 14.74 -12.93 28.33
N TYR A 261 14.84 -12.63 29.64
CA TYR A 261 13.64 -12.34 30.44
C TYR A 261 12.89 -11.12 29.90
N LEU A 262 13.60 -10.09 29.43
CA LEU A 262 12.95 -8.90 28.87
C LEU A 262 12.32 -9.20 27.50
N SER A 263 12.94 -10.05 26.68
CA SER A 263 12.37 -10.44 25.37
C SER A 263 11.09 -11.25 25.54
N TYR A 264 11.06 -12.24 26.43
CA TYR A 264 9.85 -12.99 26.76
C TYR A 264 8.82 -12.13 27.52
N GLY A 265 9.27 -11.20 28.36
CA GLY A 265 8.40 -10.22 29.00
C GLY A 265 7.64 -9.36 27.99
N ALA A 266 8.32 -8.89 26.95
CA ALA A 266 7.68 -8.20 25.84
C ALA A 266 6.70 -9.09 25.09
N ALA A 267 7.09 -10.34 24.78
CA ALA A 267 6.22 -11.30 24.10
C ALA A 267 4.90 -11.55 24.86
N LEU A 268 4.98 -11.55 26.20
CA LEU A 268 3.87 -11.79 27.11
C LEU A 268 3.10 -10.51 27.49
N GLY A 269 3.52 -9.36 26.98
CA GLY A 269 2.87 -8.07 27.21
C GLY A 269 2.98 -7.56 28.65
N VAL A 270 4.12 -7.78 29.31
CA VAL A 270 4.39 -7.31 30.68
C VAL A 270 5.42 -6.18 30.76
N THR A 271 6.02 -5.76 29.64
CA THR A 271 7.05 -4.69 29.57
C THR A 271 6.49 -3.36 29.05
N ARG A 272 5.67 -2.68 29.85
CA ARG A 272 4.95 -1.46 29.41
C ARG A 272 5.87 -0.38 28.85
N VAL A 273 6.97 -0.05 29.53
CA VAL A 273 7.88 1.03 29.09
C VAL A 273 8.61 0.65 27.81
N ALA A 274 9.11 -0.58 27.69
CA ALA A 274 9.80 -1.02 26.48
C ALA A 274 8.89 -0.99 25.25
N SER A 275 7.65 -1.50 25.35
CA SER A 275 6.67 -1.50 24.25
C SER A 275 6.21 -0.10 23.84
N GLN A 276 6.24 0.89 24.75
CA GLN A 276 5.95 2.28 24.40
C GLN A 276 7.07 2.96 23.60
N VAL A 277 8.30 2.43 23.65
CA VAL A 277 9.49 3.01 23.01
C VAL A 277 9.78 2.35 21.66
N ILE A 278 9.63 1.03 21.56
CA ILE A 278 9.94 0.27 20.36
C ILE A 278 8.81 0.48 19.35
N ASP A 279 9.08 1.27 18.29
CA ASP A 279 8.11 1.50 17.22
C ASP A 279 8.60 0.86 15.91
N LEU A 280 8.05 -0.32 15.62
CA LEU A 280 8.23 -1.04 14.35
C LEU A 280 7.00 -0.88 13.43
N GLY A 281 6.05 -0.03 13.82
CA GLY A 281 4.81 0.25 13.12
C GLY A 281 4.90 1.49 12.22
N MET A 282 3.83 2.28 12.17
CA MET A 282 3.83 3.55 11.44
C MET A 282 4.45 4.66 12.29
N ALA A 283 5.50 5.29 11.75
CA ALA A 283 6.21 6.36 12.42
C ALA A 283 5.31 7.59 12.66
N ASP A 284 5.58 8.32 13.75
CA ASP A 284 4.91 9.58 14.05
C ASP A 284 5.34 10.68 13.07
N ARG A 285 4.45 11.01 12.13
CA ARG A 285 4.67 12.06 11.13
C ARG A 285 5.08 13.42 11.71
N ARG A 286 4.70 13.75 12.95
CA ARG A 286 5.03 15.05 13.57
C ARG A 286 6.41 15.07 14.21
N ARG A 287 7.05 13.91 14.41
CA ARG A 287 8.34 13.78 15.08
C ARG A 287 9.18 12.76 14.33
N LEU A 288 9.94 13.25 13.36
CA LEU A 288 10.75 12.42 12.49
C LEU A 288 12.19 12.35 12.99
N TRP A 289 12.89 11.31 12.57
CA TRP A 289 14.33 11.21 12.74
C TRP A 289 15.03 11.55 11.43
N SER A 290 16.11 12.30 11.54
CA SER A 290 17.01 12.61 10.44
C SER A 290 18.41 12.12 10.79
N SER A 291 19.06 11.47 9.83
CA SER A 291 20.49 11.16 9.86
C SER A 291 21.31 12.11 8.99
N TYR A 292 20.65 13.04 8.29
CA TYR A 292 21.29 14.03 7.44
C TYR A 292 22.27 14.89 8.26
N GLY A 293 23.52 14.95 7.80
CA GLY A 293 24.63 15.58 8.55
C GLY A 293 25.47 14.63 9.41
N GLY A 294 25.26 13.31 9.29
CA GLY A 294 26.12 12.28 9.89
C GLY A 294 25.84 11.99 11.37
N ARG A 295 24.75 12.52 11.92
CA ARG A 295 24.30 12.21 13.28
C ARG A 295 22.78 12.10 13.33
N TRP A 296 22.28 11.16 14.11
CA TRP A 296 20.85 11.06 14.36
C TRP A 296 20.36 12.23 15.20
N ARG A 297 19.33 12.90 14.70
CA ARG A 297 18.61 13.94 15.42
C ARG A 297 17.11 13.80 15.23
N ARG A 298 16.38 14.18 16.26
CA ARG A 298 14.92 14.21 16.21
C ARG A 298 14.45 15.58 15.77
N VAL A 299 13.53 15.61 14.83
CA VAL A 299 13.05 16.83 14.19
C VAL A 299 11.53 16.91 14.26
N SER A 300 11.02 18.04 14.72
CA SER A 300 9.57 18.27 14.80
C SER A 300 9.03 18.80 13.47
N VAL A 301 7.94 18.23 12.98
CA VAL A 301 7.34 18.64 11.69
C VAL A 301 5.99 19.27 11.93
N SER A 302 5.85 20.52 11.48
CA SER A 302 4.55 21.18 11.38
C SER A 302 3.96 21.00 9.99
N TYR A 303 2.70 20.57 9.94
CA TYR A 303 1.95 20.41 8.69
C TYR A 303 0.97 21.56 8.53
N PRO A 304 0.87 22.17 7.35
CA PRO A 304 -0.13 23.21 7.09
C PRO A 304 -1.54 22.62 7.21
N ARG A 305 -2.39 23.23 8.05
CA ARG A 305 -3.79 22.82 8.29
C ARG A 305 -4.80 23.82 7.74
N GLY A 306 -5.93 23.29 7.26
CA GLY A 306 -7.27 23.92 7.35
C GLY A 306 -7.57 25.17 6.52
N LEU A 307 -6.62 25.74 5.78
CA LEU A 307 -6.87 26.92 4.94
C LEU A 307 -6.43 26.65 3.50
N PRO A 308 -7.18 27.10 2.47
CA PRO A 308 -6.81 27.01 1.05
C PRO A 308 -5.66 27.97 0.69
N ARG A 309 -4.72 28.19 1.62
CA ARG A 309 -3.55 29.07 1.53
C ARG A 309 -2.31 28.33 1.04
N TYR A 310 -2.29 27.01 1.13
CA TYR A 310 -1.09 26.20 0.89
C TYR A 310 -1.29 25.27 -0.31
N GLY A 311 -0.24 25.08 -1.11
CA GLY A 311 -0.25 24.20 -2.27
C GLY A 311 -1.01 24.74 -3.49
N GLN A 312 -1.54 25.96 -3.43
CA GLN A 312 -2.33 26.53 -4.52
C GLN A 312 -1.45 26.96 -5.71
N PRO A 313 -1.93 26.81 -6.96
CA PRO A 313 -1.29 27.43 -8.11
C PRO A 313 -1.40 28.96 -8.02
N LEU A 314 -0.43 29.68 -8.59
CA LEU A 314 -0.36 31.15 -8.51
C LEU A 314 -1.63 31.83 -9.03
N GLY A 315 -2.17 31.33 -10.15
CA GLY A 315 -3.38 31.86 -10.77
C GLY A 315 -4.58 31.86 -9.83
N TRP A 316 -4.69 30.88 -8.93
CA TRP A 316 -5.78 30.83 -7.95
C TRP A 316 -5.65 31.90 -6.86
N VAL A 317 -4.42 32.21 -6.44
CA VAL A 317 -4.16 33.28 -5.47
C VAL A 317 -4.49 34.65 -6.09
N VAL A 318 -4.07 34.88 -7.33
CA VAL A 318 -4.36 36.11 -8.08
C VAL A 318 -5.87 36.25 -8.32
N PHE A 319 -6.55 35.20 -8.77
CA PHE A 319 -7.99 35.19 -8.97
C PHE A 319 -8.77 35.59 -7.71
N ARG A 320 -8.41 35.03 -6.55
CA ARG A 320 -9.01 35.40 -5.26
C ARG A 320 -8.73 36.84 -4.87
N ALA A 321 -7.53 37.34 -5.17
CA ALA A 321 -7.19 38.73 -4.93
C ALA A 321 -8.02 39.68 -5.81
N LEU A 322 -8.25 39.33 -7.08
CA LEU A 322 -9.11 40.10 -7.99
C LEU A 322 -10.57 40.12 -7.53
N ILE A 323 -11.12 38.97 -7.09
CA ILE A 323 -12.49 38.94 -6.53
C ILE A 323 -12.60 39.77 -5.26
N ALA A 324 -11.66 39.61 -4.33
CA ALA A 324 -11.65 40.40 -3.09
C ALA A 324 -11.50 41.90 -3.38
N GLY A 325 -10.68 42.26 -4.37
CA GLY A 325 -10.50 43.63 -4.83
C GLY A 325 -11.78 44.20 -5.46
N LEU A 326 -12.43 43.44 -6.32
CA LEU A 326 -13.70 43.81 -6.96
C LEU A 326 -14.81 44.01 -5.91
N LEU A 327 -15.02 43.03 -5.03
CA LEU A 327 -16.02 43.12 -3.97
C LEU A 327 -15.71 44.28 -3.01
N GLY A 328 -14.45 44.41 -2.58
CA GLY A 328 -14.00 45.49 -1.72
C GLY A 328 -14.25 46.87 -2.35
N TRP A 329 -13.92 47.02 -3.63
CA TRP A 329 -14.20 48.22 -4.41
C TRP A 329 -15.70 48.51 -4.52
N THR A 330 -16.54 47.49 -4.80
CA THR A 330 -17.98 47.68 -4.88
C THR A 330 -18.60 48.09 -3.54
N PHE A 331 -18.19 47.48 -2.42
CA PHE A 331 -18.69 47.86 -1.10
C PHE A 331 -18.22 49.26 -0.69
N ALA A 332 -16.96 49.62 -0.97
CA ALA A 332 -16.45 50.96 -0.67
C ALA A 332 -17.11 52.04 -1.56
N ARG A 333 -17.26 51.78 -2.86
CA ARG A 333 -17.74 52.77 -3.85
C ARG A 333 -19.26 52.89 -3.92
N VAL A 334 -20.01 51.77 -3.91
CA VAL A 334 -21.47 51.80 -4.06
C VAL A 334 -22.13 52.24 -2.76
N VAL A 335 -21.71 51.70 -1.62
CA VAL A 335 -22.28 52.08 -0.31
C VAL A 335 -21.79 53.47 0.11
N GLY A 336 -20.52 53.79 -0.12
CA GLY A 336 -19.98 55.14 0.14
C GLY A 336 -20.49 56.20 -0.85
N GLY A 337 -20.72 55.84 -2.11
CA GLY A 337 -21.22 56.73 -3.15
C GLY A 337 -22.72 57.02 -3.06
N VAL A 338 -23.55 56.00 -2.76
CA VAL A 338 -24.99 56.19 -2.45
C VAL A 338 -25.16 57.04 -1.19
N PHE A 339 -24.25 56.92 -0.22
CA PHE A 339 -24.21 57.79 0.96
C PHE A 339 -23.87 59.24 0.60
N LEU A 340 -22.77 59.49 -0.13
CA LEU A 340 -22.38 60.82 -0.59
C LEU A 340 -23.47 61.51 -1.42
N ALA A 341 -24.18 60.76 -2.26
CA ALA A 341 -25.31 61.25 -3.04
C ALA A 341 -26.56 61.52 -2.17
N SER A 342 -26.82 60.72 -1.13
CA SER A 342 -27.93 60.94 -0.19
C SER A 342 -27.75 62.14 0.74
N THR A 343 -26.51 62.61 0.93
CA THR A 343 -26.15 63.85 1.64
C THR A 343 -26.23 65.12 0.77
N GLY A 344 -26.55 64.99 -0.52
CA GLY A 344 -26.54 66.11 -1.46
C GLY A 344 -27.72 67.10 -1.34
N ASP A 345 -28.70 66.85 -0.47
CA ASP A 345 -29.96 67.61 -0.47
C ASP A 345 -30.41 68.13 0.90
N SER A 346 -29.49 68.46 1.82
CA SER A 346 -29.86 69.27 3.00
C SER A 346 -28.73 70.21 3.44
N SER A 347 -29.14 71.45 3.66
CA SER A 347 -28.35 72.60 4.07
C SER A 347 -27.49 72.37 5.31
N ALA A 348 -26.22 72.75 5.19
CA ALA A 348 -25.30 73.21 6.24
C ALA A 348 -25.68 72.87 7.70
N GLY A 349 -25.28 71.68 8.14
CA GLY A 349 -25.15 71.32 9.55
C GLY A 349 -23.95 70.38 9.69
N SER A 350 -23.02 70.71 10.59
CA SER A 350 -21.81 69.93 10.85
C SER A 350 -22.16 68.52 11.33
N MET A 351 -22.16 67.55 10.41
CA MET A 351 -22.42 66.15 10.72
C MET A 351 -21.12 65.49 11.19
N GLY A 352 -21.01 65.24 12.49
CA GLY A 352 -19.92 64.47 13.08
C GLY A 352 -20.02 62.98 12.70
N PHE A 353 -18.93 62.23 12.87
CA PHE A 353 -18.82 60.77 12.65
C PHE A 353 -19.90 59.91 13.37
N THR A 354 -20.78 60.50 14.16
CA THR A 354 -21.80 59.88 15.00
C THR A 354 -23.12 59.54 14.30
N ASP A 355 -23.43 60.09 13.12
CA ASP A 355 -24.69 59.85 12.39
C ASP A 355 -24.67 58.68 11.39
N LEU A 356 -23.57 57.91 11.38
CA LEU A 356 -23.43 56.74 10.51
C LEU A 356 -24.33 55.61 11.03
N ARG A 357 -25.35 55.20 10.24
CA ARG A 357 -26.06 53.93 10.51
C ARG A 357 -25.02 52.81 10.65
N PRO A 358 -24.98 52.07 11.78
CA PRO A 358 -23.92 51.08 12.06
C PRO A 358 -23.73 50.05 10.93
N VAL A 359 -24.81 49.72 10.23
CA VAL A 359 -24.83 48.82 9.09
C VAL A 359 -24.02 49.35 7.90
N THR A 360 -24.18 50.63 7.55
CA THR A 360 -23.46 51.28 6.44
C THR A 360 -21.96 51.38 6.73
N LEU A 361 -21.62 51.79 7.96
CA LEU A 361 -20.23 51.80 8.43
C LEU A 361 -19.61 50.40 8.38
N GLY A 362 -20.38 49.37 8.76
CA GLY A 362 -19.98 47.97 8.64
C GLY A 362 -19.62 47.56 7.21
N PHE A 363 -20.43 47.93 6.22
CA PHE A 363 -20.15 47.61 4.81
C PHE A 363 -18.93 48.35 4.25
N VAL A 364 -18.73 49.61 4.62
CA VAL A 364 -17.54 50.38 4.19
C VAL A 364 -16.26 49.79 4.81
N LEU A 365 -16.28 49.48 6.11
CA LEU A 365 -15.16 48.82 6.79
C LEU A 365 -14.87 47.43 6.19
N LEU A 366 -15.92 46.66 5.85
CA LEU A 366 -15.76 45.39 5.14
C LEU A 366 -15.13 45.58 3.75
N GLY A 367 -15.51 46.64 3.03
CA GLY A 367 -14.92 47.01 1.75
C GLY A 367 -13.41 47.27 1.83
N PHE A 368 -12.99 48.09 2.80
CA PHE A 368 -11.57 48.35 3.05
C PHE A 368 -10.82 47.11 3.53
N ALA A 369 -11.42 46.28 4.37
CA ALA A 369 -10.81 45.01 4.80
C ALA A 369 -10.58 44.06 3.62
N LEU A 370 -11.52 43.97 2.67
CA LEU A 370 -11.39 43.16 1.46
C LEU A 370 -10.34 43.71 0.49
N LEU A 371 -10.23 45.04 0.34
CA LEU A 371 -9.16 45.67 -0.43
C LEU A 371 -7.78 45.42 0.19
N GLY A 372 -7.67 45.52 1.53
CA GLY A 372 -6.46 45.16 2.26
C GLY A 372 -6.08 43.69 2.06
N LEU A 373 -7.06 42.78 2.10
CA LEU A 373 -6.87 41.36 1.81
C LEU A 373 -6.39 41.13 0.37
N ALA A 374 -6.97 41.83 -0.61
CA ALA A 374 -6.57 41.75 -2.01
C ALA A 374 -5.12 42.20 -2.21
N GLY A 375 -4.74 43.35 -1.66
CA GLY A 375 -3.37 43.85 -1.68
C GLY A 375 -2.38 42.88 -1.04
N TYR A 376 -2.73 42.32 0.12
CA TYR A 376 -1.94 41.30 0.79
C TYR A 376 -1.75 40.02 -0.04
N LEU A 377 -2.80 39.53 -0.69
CA LEU A 377 -2.73 38.34 -1.56
C LEU A 377 -1.89 38.59 -2.83
N LEU A 378 -2.00 39.79 -3.43
CA LEU A 378 -1.18 40.18 -4.58
C LEU A 378 0.29 40.30 -4.20
N LEU A 379 0.60 40.96 -3.08
CA LEU A 379 1.97 41.06 -2.58
C LEU A 379 2.57 39.66 -2.34
N ARG A 380 1.79 38.75 -1.74
CA ARG A 380 2.22 37.36 -1.55
C ARG A 380 2.47 36.63 -2.86
N ALA A 381 1.58 36.79 -3.84
CA ALA A 381 1.75 36.18 -5.17
C ALA A 381 2.99 36.74 -5.88
N LEU A 382 3.25 38.04 -5.78
CA LEU A 382 4.44 38.69 -6.32
C LEU A 382 5.71 38.16 -5.68
N VAL A 383 5.75 38.06 -4.35
CA VAL A 383 6.91 37.51 -3.61
C VAL A 383 7.17 36.05 -3.99
N ASP A 384 6.13 35.22 -4.09
CA ASP A 384 6.26 33.81 -4.52
C ASP A 384 6.66 33.66 -6.00
N LEU A 385 6.48 34.69 -6.83
CA LEU A 385 6.88 34.70 -8.23
C LEU A 385 8.35 35.15 -8.39
N VAL A 386 8.74 36.21 -7.68
CA VAL A 386 10.05 36.86 -7.84
C VAL A 386 11.14 36.23 -6.97
N ALA A 387 10.78 35.61 -5.85
CA ALA A 387 11.75 35.00 -4.91
C ALA A 387 11.51 33.49 -4.67
N PRO A 388 11.64 32.62 -5.69
CA PRO A 388 11.74 31.18 -5.45
C PRO A 388 12.96 30.85 -4.60
N ALA A 389 12.80 29.96 -3.62
CA ALA A 389 13.90 29.46 -2.80
C ALA A 389 14.30 28.05 -3.25
N THR A 390 15.56 27.68 -3.04
CA THR A 390 16.04 26.31 -3.18
C THR A 390 16.31 25.73 -1.81
N VAL A 391 15.76 24.55 -1.54
CA VAL A 391 16.01 23.79 -0.32
C VAL A 391 16.68 22.49 -0.72
N THR A 392 17.89 22.26 -0.20
CA THR A 392 18.63 21.02 -0.43
C THR A 392 18.68 20.24 0.87
N GLY A 393 18.38 18.94 0.80
CA GLY A 393 18.32 18.12 2.00
C GLY A 393 17.78 16.72 1.76
N GLU A 394 17.72 15.91 2.82
CA GLU A 394 17.16 14.56 2.78
C GLU A 394 15.63 14.57 2.86
N VAL A 395 14.97 13.75 2.04
CA VAL A 395 13.52 13.56 2.10
C VAL A 395 13.15 12.65 3.27
N LEU A 396 12.67 13.24 4.36
CA LEU A 396 12.27 12.50 5.58
C LEU A 396 10.85 11.95 5.53
N TRP A 397 9.95 12.57 4.75
CA TRP A 397 8.55 12.15 4.69
C TRP A 397 7.92 12.47 3.34
N HIS A 398 7.12 11.53 2.84
CA HIS A 398 6.32 11.67 1.64
C HIS A 398 4.95 11.01 1.84
N GLN A 399 3.85 11.77 1.72
CA GLN A 399 2.50 11.24 1.97
C GLN A 399 1.42 11.98 1.17
N VAL A 400 0.41 11.25 0.67
CA VAL A 400 -0.78 11.85 0.03
C VAL A 400 -1.50 12.80 1.00
N TRP A 401 -1.78 14.04 0.54
CA TRP A 401 -2.49 15.05 1.33
C TRP A 401 -3.91 15.32 0.83
N GLN A 402 -4.06 15.65 -0.46
CA GLN A 402 -5.34 16.01 -1.05
C GLN A 402 -5.73 15.00 -2.13
N ARG A 403 -6.91 14.43 -1.98
CA ARG A 403 -7.55 13.58 -2.98
C ARG A 403 -8.87 14.24 -3.38
N GLN A 404 -9.07 14.42 -4.68
CA GLN A 404 -10.35 14.83 -5.24
C GLN A 404 -11.26 13.62 -5.23
N THR A 405 -12.39 13.70 -4.52
CA THR A 405 -13.44 12.68 -4.58
C THR A 405 -14.06 12.66 -5.97
N SER A 406 -14.33 11.47 -6.49
CA SER A 406 -15.04 11.24 -7.75
C SER A 406 -16.21 10.30 -7.43
N ASP A 407 -17.40 10.62 -7.94
CA ASP A 407 -18.60 9.80 -7.71
C ASP A 407 -18.53 8.46 -8.47
N ASP A 408 -17.75 8.38 -9.55
CA ASP A 408 -17.69 7.22 -10.46
C ASP A 408 -16.36 6.43 -10.41
N GLY A 409 -15.48 6.67 -9.42
CA GLY A 409 -14.20 5.94 -9.35
C GLY A 409 -13.27 6.32 -8.18
N PRO A 410 -12.08 5.68 -8.07
CA PRO A 410 -11.11 6.02 -7.05
C PRO A 410 -10.64 7.46 -7.26
N GLY A 411 -10.93 8.32 -6.28
CA GLY A 411 -10.64 9.76 -6.35
C GLY A 411 -9.19 10.10 -6.72
N ARG A 412 -8.99 11.16 -7.52
CA ARG A 412 -7.70 11.59 -8.06
C ARG A 412 -6.83 12.26 -6.99
N THR A 413 -5.61 11.79 -6.79
CA THR A 413 -4.65 12.48 -5.92
C THR A 413 -4.20 13.80 -6.57
N ILE A 414 -4.21 14.88 -5.79
CA ILE A 414 -3.87 16.23 -6.25
C ILE A 414 -2.48 16.62 -5.75
N ASN A 415 -2.22 16.44 -4.46
CA ASN A 415 -1.02 16.93 -3.80
C ASN A 415 -0.55 15.96 -2.71
N HIS A 416 0.76 15.88 -2.52
CA HIS A 416 1.43 15.18 -1.44
C HIS A 416 2.11 16.16 -0.48
N TYR A 417 2.32 15.75 0.76
CA TYR A 417 3.26 16.36 1.68
C TYR A 417 4.66 15.85 1.41
N LEU A 418 5.63 16.76 1.39
CA LEU A 418 7.05 16.49 1.28
C LEU A 418 7.79 17.17 2.44
N VAL A 419 8.56 16.42 3.22
CA VAL A 419 9.40 16.98 4.29
C VAL A 419 10.85 16.78 3.88
N ILE A 420 11.59 17.89 3.76
CA ILE A 420 13.01 17.93 3.42
C ILE A 420 13.74 18.47 4.63
N ASP A 421 14.81 17.79 5.06
CA ASP A 421 15.70 18.25 6.13
C ASP A 421 17.03 18.76 5.58
N ASP A 422 17.31 20.02 5.85
CA ASP A 422 18.48 20.76 5.35
C ASP A 422 19.73 20.63 6.23
N GLY A 423 19.67 19.92 7.35
CA GLY A 423 20.83 19.75 8.23
C GLY A 423 20.97 20.81 9.32
N HIS A 424 20.08 21.81 9.40
CA HIS A 424 20.25 22.92 10.34
C HIS A 424 19.05 23.18 11.28
N ALA A 425 17.82 22.86 10.89
CA ALA A 425 16.63 23.20 11.67
C ALA A 425 16.13 22.06 12.60
N GLU A 426 15.81 22.39 13.85
CA GLU A 426 15.12 21.46 14.79
C GLU A 426 13.61 21.34 14.53
N ARG A 427 13.04 22.30 13.80
CA ARG A 427 11.63 22.34 13.43
C ARG A 427 11.48 22.53 11.93
N LEU A 428 10.98 21.49 11.27
CA LEU A 428 10.68 21.49 9.85
C LEU A 428 9.21 21.83 9.60
N ARG A 429 8.95 22.25 8.37
CA ARG A 429 7.62 22.54 7.86
C ARG A 429 7.41 21.74 6.59
N ALA A 430 6.30 21.00 6.52
CA ALA A 430 5.98 20.22 5.34
C ALA A 430 5.72 21.15 4.13
N TRP A 431 6.34 20.79 3.01
CA TRP A 431 6.07 21.33 1.69
C TRP A 431 4.94 20.56 1.02
N ILE A 432 4.36 21.15 -0.01
CA ILE A 432 3.29 20.55 -0.80
C ILE A 432 3.81 20.33 -2.20
N ILE A 433 3.96 19.06 -2.56
CA ILE A 433 4.42 18.64 -3.87
C ILE A 433 3.22 18.20 -4.73
N PRO A 434 3.06 18.75 -5.94
CA PRO A 434 2.01 18.34 -6.87
C PRO A 434 2.18 16.89 -7.34
N GLU A 435 1.08 16.19 -7.61
CA GLU A 435 1.08 14.81 -8.11
C GLU A 435 2.06 14.57 -9.28
N GLN A 436 2.14 15.54 -10.20
CA GLN A 436 2.91 15.43 -11.44
C GLN A 436 4.42 15.23 -11.20
N ILE A 437 4.94 15.80 -10.11
CA ILE A 437 6.37 15.76 -9.76
C ILE A 437 6.62 14.96 -8.47
N ALA A 438 5.57 14.49 -7.81
CA ALA A 438 5.69 13.70 -6.57
C ALA A 438 6.45 12.38 -6.78
N GLY A 439 6.41 11.82 -7.99
CA GLY A 439 7.13 10.60 -8.34
C GLY A 439 8.63 10.79 -8.62
N GLU A 440 9.12 12.04 -8.68
CA GLU A 440 10.53 12.35 -9.02
C GLU A 440 11.49 12.13 -7.85
N CYS A 441 10.99 12.01 -6.63
CA CYS A 441 11.79 11.79 -5.43
C CYS A 441 11.17 10.72 -4.53
N ARG A 442 12.02 10.02 -3.78
CA ARG A 442 11.66 8.98 -2.83
C ARG A 442 12.13 9.35 -1.44
N LEU A 443 11.59 8.64 -0.45
CA LEU A 443 12.01 8.75 0.93
C LEU A 443 13.48 8.35 1.07
N GLY A 444 14.28 9.16 1.77
CA GLY A 444 15.72 8.99 1.93
C GLY A 444 16.58 9.56 0.80
N ASP A 445 15.97 10.05 -0.29
CA ASP A 445 16.73 10.74 -1.34
C ASP A 445 17.26 12.07 -0.79
N VAL A 446 18.49 12.43 -1.16
CA VAL A 446 18.98 13.80 -1.00
C VAL A 446 18.60 14.57 -2.26
N VAL A 447 17.76 15.58 -2.09
CA VAL A 447 17.16 16.33 -3.19
C VAL A 447 17.44 17.82 -3.06
N THR A 448 17.51 18.50 -4.20
CA THR A 448 17.34 19.95 -4.28
C THR A 448 15.96 20.24 -4.82
N ALA A 449 15.11 20.85 -4.00
CA ALA A 449 13.77 21.26 -4.38
C ALA A 449 13.73 22.77 -4.61
N ARG A 450 13.17 23.20 -5.74
CA ARG A 450 12.79 24.60 -5.97
C ARG A 450 11.39 24.82 -5.41
N VAL A 451 11.25 25.75 -4.47
CA VAL A 451 10.01 25.92 -3.69
C VAL A 451 9.56 27.38 -3.66
N ARG A 452 8.26 27.54 -3.43
CA ARG A 452 7.63 28.82 -3.09
C ARG A 452 7.42 28.92 -1.58
N PRO A 453 8.17 29.77 -0.87
CA PRO A 453 8.19 29.79 0.60
C PRO A 453 6.80 30.05 1.21
N TRP A 454 5.99 30.90 0.59
CA TRP A 454 4.72 31.33 1.15
C TRP A 454 3.59 30.35 0.85
N THR A 455 3.37 29.98 -0.41
CA THR A 455 2.39 28.95 -0.78
C THR A 455 2.82 27.54 -0.37
N ARG A 456 4.08 27.36 0.05
CA ARG A 456 4.69 26.07 0.41
C ARG A 456 4.64 25.05 -0.73
N ARG A 457 4.53 25.52 -1.98
CA ARG A 457 4.41 24.66 -3.15
C ARG A 457 5.79 24.35 -3.72
N VAL A 458 6.05 23.08 -3.99
CA VAL A 458 7.22 22.61 -4.72
C VAL A 458 6.99 22.82 -6.21
N LEU A 459 7.97 23.40 -6.90
CA LEU A 459 7.93 23.67 -8.33
C LEU A 459 8.66 22.59 -9.15
N GLY A 460 9.71 22.01 -8.58
CA GLY A 460 10.48 20.93 -9.19
C GLY A 460 11.46 20.35 -8.18
N VAL A 461 11.84 19.09 -8.39
CA VAL A 461 12.78 18.37 -7.53
C VAL A 461 13.87 17.76 -8.39
N THR A 462 15.11 17.84 -7.92
CA THR A 462 16.25 17.18 -8.55
C THR A 462 16.93 16.31 -7.52
N VAL A 463 17.00 15.01 -7.78
CA VAL A 463 17.68 14.05 -6.91
C VAL A 463 19.19 14.22 -7.09
N GLN A 464 19.88 14.62 -6.01
CA GLN A 464 21.34 14.70 -5.99
C GLN A 464 21.98 13.35 -5.64
N ARG A 465 21.38 12.65 -4.67
CA ARG A 465 21.77 11.31 -4.27
C ARG A 465 20.51 10.50 -4.04
N ALA A 466 20.35 9.41 -4.78
CA ALA A 466 19.28 8.47 -4.54
C ALA A 466 19.51 7.74 -3.20
N ALA A 467 18.43 7.48 -2.48
CA ALA A 467 18.46 6.53 -1.38
C ALA A 467 18.98 5.18 -1.89
N PRO A 468 19.70 4.41 -1.07
CA PRO A 468 20.09 3.05 -1.42
C PRO A 468 18.87 2.27 -1.93
N GLU A 469 18.98 1.69 -3.11
CA GLU A 469 17.91 0.88 -3.69
C GLU A 469 17.65 -0.30 -2.75
N GLN A 470 16.52 -0.25 -2.06
CA GLN A 470 16.10 -1.35 -1.22
C GLN A 470 15.74 -2.50 -2.14
N ALA A 471 16.52 -3.59 -2.09
CA ALA A 471 16.17 -4.84 -2.74
C ALA A 471 14.73 -5.18 -2.37
N ASP A 472 13.86 -5.30 -3.37
CA ASP A 472 12.48 -5.70 -3.17
C ASP A 472 12.50 -7.11 -2.55
N PRO A 473 12.16 -7.29 -1.26
CA PRO A 473 12.24 -8.59 -0.62
C PRO A 473 11.25 -9.59 -1.25
N ASP A 474 10.30 -9.09 -2.05
CA ASP A 474 9.37 -9.91 -2.80
C ASP A 474 10.07 -10.64 -3.98
N ALA A 475 11.30 -10.27 -4.35
CA ALA A 475 12.13 -11.04 -5.31
C ALA A 475 12.51 -12.44 -4.80
N TYR A 476 12.48 -12.66 -3.48
CA TYR A 476 12.76 -13.95 -2.85
C TYR A 476 11.50 -14.69 -2.37
N ALA A 477 10.30 -14.14 -2.64
CA ALA A 477 9.05 -14.66 -2.08
C ALA A 477 8.33 -15.70 -2.96
N ASP A 478 8.71 -15.84 -4.23
CA ASP A 478 8.03 -16.75 -5.17
C ASP A 478 8.64 -18.17 -5.24
N ASP A 479 9.79 -18.43 -4.63
CA ASP A 479 10.47 -19.74 -4.72
C ASP A 479 9.94 -20.82 -3.75
N ASP A 480 8.95 -20.54 -2.92
CA ASP A 480 8.58 -21.44 -1.80
C ASP A 480 7.06 -21.73 -1.68
N LEU A 481 6.40 -22.01 -2.80
CA LEU A 481 5.22 -22.89 -2.79
C LEU A 481 5.70 -24.34 -2.61
N LEU A 482 5.92 -24.77 -1.36
CA LEU A 482 6.14 -26.13 -0.83
C LEU A 482 6.87 -27.19 -1.70
N PRO A 483 7.84 -27.95 -1.13
CA PRO A 483 8.61 -28.96 -1.84
C PRO A 483 7.70 -30.11 -2.31
N GLY A 484 7.70 -30.39 -3.60
CA GLY A 484 6.87 -31.45 -4.19
C GLY A 484 6.91 -31.55 -5.71
N THR A 485 7.40 -30.53 -6.42
CA THR A 485 7.70 -30.60 -7.85
C THR A 485 9.04 -29.94 -8.11
N ALA A 486 10.12 -30.71 -7.96
CA ALA A 486 11.42 -30.31 -8.47
C ALA A 486 11.33 -30.28 -10.01
N LEU A 487 11.20 -29.09 -10.57
CA LEU A 487 11.69 -28.83 -11.92
C LEU A 487 13.14 -28.37 -11.77
N PRO A 488 14.06 -28.84 -12.63
CA PRO A 488 15.49 -28.62 -12.46
C PRO A 488 15.80 -27.12 -12.47
N ALA A 489 16.63 -26.72 -11.51
CA ALA A 489 17.19 -25.39 -11.40
C ALA A 489 17.99 -25.08 -12.67
N THR A 490 17.39 -24.31 -13.57
CA THR A 490 18.11 -23.76 -14.72
C THR A 490 17.59 -22.37 -15.03
N ALA A 491 18.53 -21.42 -15.05
CA ALA A 491 18.44 -20.05 -15.53
C ALA A 491 17.45 -19.10 -14.80
N THR A 492 18.02 -18.20 -14.00
CA THR A 492 17.46 -16.88 -13.72
C THR A 492 17.21 -16.13 -15.04
N HIS A 493 16.05 -16.37 -15.68
CA HIS A 493 15.66 -15.70 -16.91
C HIS A 493 15.23 -14.25 -16.61
N ARG A 494 16.08 -13.31 -17.04
CA ARG A 494 15.89 -11.86 -17.09
C ARG A 494 14.41 -11.48 -17.32
N ALA A 495 13.84 -10.66 -16.44
CA ALA A 495 12.48 -10.15 -16.61
C ALA A 495 12.33 -9.46 -17.98
N VAL A 496 11.41 -9.96 -18.81
CA VAL A 496 11.15 -9.39 -20.14
C VAL A 496 10.45 -8.05 -19.95
N GLN A 497 11.06 -6.98 -20.46
CA GLN A 497 10.51 -5.62 -20.46
C GLN A 497 9.60 -5.43 -21.68
N PRO A 498 8.26 -5.38 -21.53
CA PRO A 498 7.32 -5.25 -22.65
C PRO A 498 7.61 -4.03 -23.53
N GLU A 499 8.09 -2.94 -22.94
CA GLU A 499 8.48 -1.70 -23.62
C GLU A 499 9.62 -1.86 -24.62
N ARG A 500 10.39 -2.95 -24.55
CA ARG A 500 11.46 -3.26 -25.52
C ARG A 500 11.01 -4.15 -26.67
N LEU A 501 9.79 -4.70 -26.59
CA LEU A 501 9.27 -5.61 -27.61
C LEU A 501 8.66 -4.87 -28.80
N LEU A 502 8.06 -3.70 -28.57
CA LEU A 502 7.50 -2.85 -29.62
C LEU A 502 7.84 -1.38 -29.37
N SER A 503 8.29 -0.68 -30.40
CA SER A 503 8.53 0.77 -30.35
C SER A 503 7.27 1.56 -30.75
N ALA A 504 7.18 2.79 -30.26
CA ALA A 504 6.10 3.70 -30.65
C ALA A 504 6.11 4.02 -32.16
N ALA A 505 7.27 3.99 -32.82
CA ALA A 505 7.38 4.17 -34.26
C ALA A 505 6.78 3.00 -35.05
N GLU A 506 6.99 1.77 -34.59
CA GLU A 506 6.43 0.55 -35.21
C GLU A 506 4.93 0.47 -35.06
N VAL A 507 4.43 0.74 -33.86
CA VAL A 507 2.98 0.81 -33.63
C VAL A 507 2.38 1.94 -34.45
N GLY A 508 3.03 3.10 -34.49
CA GLY A 508 2.55 4.24 -35.26
C GLY A 508 2.51 4.00 -36.77
N ALA A 509 3.50 3.28 -37.32
CA ALA A 509 3.53 2.88 -38.72
C ALA A 509 2.42 1.88 -39.05
N ALA A 510 2.18 0.88 -38.18
CA ALA A 510 1.13 -0.11 -38.38
C ALA A 510 -0.29 0.47 -38.24
N THR A 511 -0.47 1.49 -37.41
CA THR A 511 -1.78 2.14 -37.18
C THR A 511 -1.99 3.43 -37.96
N GLY A 512 -1.01 3.88 -38.76
CA GLY A 512 -1.07 5.15 -39.49
C GLY A 512 -1.18 6.40 -38.59
N ARG A 513 -0.73 6.31 -37.32
CA ARG A 513 -0.95 7.35 -36.29
C ARG A 513 0.34 7.67 -35.56
N ARG A 514 0.49 8.90 -35.07
CA ARG A 514 1.54 9.22 -34.10
C ARG A 514 1.12 8.70 -32.73
N VAL A 515 1.85 7.72 -32.21
CA VAL A 515 1.62 7.16 -30.88
C VAL A 515 2.83 7.40 -29.97
N SER A 516 2.58 7.42 -28.66
CA SER A 516 3.59 7.50 -27.62
C SER A 516 3.42 6.34 -26.65
N LEU A 517 4.54 5.82 -26.13
CA LEU A 517 4.53 4.75 -25.14
C LEU A 517 4.25 5.35 -23.75
N VAL A 518 3.14 4.96 -23.14
CA VAL A 518 2.87 5.25 -21.74
C VAL A 518 3.53 4.16 -20.90
N ARG A 519 4.55 4.56 -20.14
CA ARG A 519 5.17 3.68 -19.14
C ARG A 519 4.21 3.57 -17.95
N PRO A 520 3.67 2.38 -17.61
CA PRO A 520 3.08 2.23 -16.30
C PRO A 520 4.17 2.46 -15.25
N ALA A 521 3.81 3.09 -14.13
CA ALA A 521 4.63 3.04 -12.93
C ALA A 521 4.81 1.55 -12.61
N THR A 522 6.05 1.07 -12.66
CA THR A 522 6.40 -0.31 -12.38
C THR A 522 5.86 -0.68 -11.00
N SER A 523 4.74 -1.39 -10.95
CA SER A 523 4.37 -2.18 -9.78
C SER A 523 5.23 -3.43 -9.84
N THR A 524 6.35 -3.42 -9.13
CA THR A 524 7.16 -4.62 -8.93
C THR A 524 6.28 -5.72 -8.33
N GLY A 525 6.34 -6.93 -8.89
CA GLY A 525 5.68 -8.12 -8.35
C GLY A 525 4.43 -8.64 -9.08
N GLN A 526 4.14 -8.27 -10.33
CA GLN A 526 3.09 -8.92 -11.11
C GLN A 526 3.63 -9.86 -12.19
N VAL A 527 3.00 -11.03 -12.32
CA VAL A 527 3.11 -12.05 -13.40
C VAL A 527 2.75 -11.49 -14.81
N ARG A 528 2.60 -10.17 -14.92
CA ARG A 528 2.04 -9.44 -16.05
C ARG A 528 2.88 -8.20 -16.33
N GLY A 529 3.62 -8.21 -17.42
CA GLY A 529 4.17 -6.98 -18.00
C GLY A 529 3.16 -6.37 -18.96
N THR A 530 2.86 -5.07 -18.87
CA THR A 530 1.96 -4.38 -19.80
C THR A 530 2.62 -3.11 -20.35
N ALA A 531 2.51 -2.89 -21.66
CA ALA A 531 2.88 -1.64 -22.31
C ALA A 531 1.65 -1.09 -23.06
N SER A 532 1.38 0.21 -22.91
CA SER A 532 0.25 0.87 -23.55
C SER A 532 0.73 1.98 -24.48
N PHE A 533 0.21 2.00 -25.70
CA PHE A 533 0.51 2.99 -26.71
C PHE A 533 -0.70 3.92 -26.85
N VAL A 534 -0.50 5.23 -26.70
CA VAL A 534 -1.55 6.25 -26.77
C VAL A 534 -1.30 7.23 -27.90
N ASP A 535 -2.36 7.76 -28.50
CA ASP A 535 -2.26 8.81 -29.52
C ASP A 535 -2.07 10.22 -28.91
N GLY A 536 -1.99 11.25 -29.75
CA GLY A 536 -1.82 12.64 -29.32
C GLY A 536 -2.98 13.22 -28.49
N SER A 537 -4.13 12.53 -28.43
CA SER A 537 -5.26 12.88 -27.57
C SER A 537 -5.24 12.16 -26.21
N GLY A 538 -4.31 11.21 -26.02
CA GLY A 538 -4.22 10.37 -24.83
C GLY A 538 -5.10 9.11 -24.89
N ALA A 539 -5.78 8.84 -26.01
CA ALA A 539 -6.58 7.63 -26.19
C ALA A 539 -5.68 6.42 -26.45
N THR A 540 -5.96 5.28 -25.81
CA THR A 540 -5.17 4.06 -26.00
C THR A 540 -5.43 3.47 -27.37
N VAL A 541 -4.36 3.32 -28.15
CA VAL A 541 -4.34 2.73 -29.49
C VAL A 541 -4.06 1.23 -29.40
N LEU A 542 -3.08 0.82 -28.60
CA LEU A 542 -2.67 -0.59 -28.50
C LEU A 542 -2.19 -0.91 -27.09
N VAL A 543 -2.53 -2.11 -26.61
CA VAL A 543 -2.00 -2.65 -25.35
C VAL A 543 -1.27 -3.95 -25.64
N LEU A 544 0.01 -4.00 -25.28
CA LEU A 544 0.82 -5.21 -25.30
C LEU A 544 0.90 -5.80 -23.89
N GLN A 545 0.59 -7.07 -23.75
CA GLN A 545 0.67 -7.80 -22.49
C GLN A 545 1.60 -9.00 -22.65
N VAL A 546 2.46 -9.19 -21.66
CA VAL A 546 3.36 -10.34 -21.53
C VAL A 546 2.91 -11.13 -20.31
N THR A 547 2.52 -12.38 -20.51
CA THR A 547 1.98 -13.26 -19.47
C THR A 547 2.72 -14.60 -19.41
N ARG A 548 2.76 -15.21 -18.22
CA ARG A 548 3.30 -16.55 -17.96
C ARG A 548 2.32 -17.43 -17.16
N GLY A 549 2.59 -18.73 -17.12
CA GLY A 549 1.88 -19.68 -16.25
C GLY A 549 0.39 -19.86 -16.60
N MET A 550 -0.48 -19.90 -15.59
CA MET A 550 -1.90 -20.18 -15.76
C MET A 550 -2.62 -19.16 -16.66
N MET A 551 -2.22 -17.89 -16.60
CA MET A 551 -2.81 -16.82 -17.43
C MET A 551 -2.38 -16.91 -18.90
N ALA A 552 -1.14 -17.31 -19.16
CA ALA A 552 -0.66 -17.61 -20.51
C ALA A 552 -1.48 -18.74 -21.14
N ARG A 553 -1.73 -19.82 -20.39
CA ARG A 553 -2.59 -20.94 -20.83
C ARG A 553 -4.02 -20.49 -21.08
N PHE A 554 -4.58 -19.65 -20.22
CA PHE A 554 -5.92 -19.10 -20.40
C PHE A 554 -6.02 -18.27 -21.69
N ASN A 555 -5.11 -17.31 -21.90
CA ASN A 555 -5.10 -16.46 -23.08
C ASN A 555 -4.96 -17.25 -24.38
N LEU A 556 -4.09 -18.28 -24.40
CA LEU A 556 -3.96 -19.19 -25.54
C LEU A 556 -5.21 -20.04 -25.76
N THR A 557 -5.83 -20.54 -24.71
CA THR A 557 -7.06 -21.35 -24.82
C THR A 557 -8.19 -20.51 -25.41
N VAL A 558 -8.35 -19.27 -24.93
CA VAL A 558 -9.33 -18.32 -25.49
C VAL A 558 -8.99 -18.01 -26.95
N GLY A 559 -7.72 -17.74 -27.27
CA GLY A 559 -7.25 -17.52 -28.65
C GLY A 559 -7.56 -18.69 -29.58
N ARG A 560 -7.32 -19.93 -29.15
CA ARG A 560 -7.65 -21.17 -29.89
C ARG A 560 -9.14 -21.31 -30.14
N SER A 561 -9.97 -20.94 -29.17
CA SER A 561 -11.43 -21.09 -29.27
C SER A 561 -12.12 -19.98 -30.06
N THR A 562 -11.52 -18.79 -30.16
CA THR A 562 -12.18 -17.59 -30.73
C THR A 562 -11.43 -16.93 -31.88
N GLY A 563 -10.21 -17.37 -32.20
CA GLY A 563 -9.35 -16.74 -33.20
C GLY A 563 -8.97 -17.67 -34.35
N VAL A 564 -8.61 -17.07 -35.49
CA VAL A 564 -8.08 -17.74 -36.68
C VAL A 564 -6.57 -17.99 -36.47
N PRO A 565 -6.05 -19.20 -36.73
CA PRO A 565 -4.63 -19.49 -36.56
C PRO A 565 -3.75 -18.64 -37.52
N LEU A 566 -2.62 -18.15 -37.01
CA LEU A 566 -1.61 -17.41 -37.78
C LEU A 566 -0.38 -18.32 -37.99
N PRO A 567 -0.29 -19.05 -39.12
CA PRO A 567 0.84 -19.93 -39.38
C PRO A 567 2.15 -19.15 -39.55
N GLY A 568 3.25 -19.66 -38.98
CA GLY A 568 4.59 -19.07 -39.09
C GLY A 568 4.89 -17.92 -38.10
N VAL A 569 4.00 -17.64 -37.14
CA VAL A 569 4.18 -16.60 -36.12
C VAL A 569 4.37 -17.22 -34.74
N GLY A 570 5.60 -17.17 -34.21
CA GLY A 570 5.95 -17.81 -32.93
C GLY A 570 5.85 -19.33 -32.96
N ASP A 571 5.67 -19.95 -31.78
CA ASP A 571 5.40 -21.39 -31.65
C ASP A 571 3.94 -21.70 -31.97
N GLU A 572 3.04 -20.77 -31.62
CA GLU A 572 1.63 -20.78 -31.95
C GLU A 572 1.05 -19.37 -31.82
N ALA A 573 0.14 -18.99 -32.72
CA ALA A 573 -0.52 -17.69 -32.69
C ALA A 573 -1.93 -17.74 -33.28
N TYR A 574 -2.80 -16.87 -32.77
CA TYR A 574 -4.21 -16.77 -33.15
C TYR A 574 -4.64 -15.30 -33.26
N ALA A 575 -5.41 -14.99 -34.29
CA ALA A 575 -5.97 -13.66 -34.55
C ALA A 575 -7.48 -13.61 -34.31
N GLY A 576 -7.91 -12.70 -33.45
CA GLY A 576 -9.31 -12.30 -33.28
C GLY A 576 -9.59 -10.91 -33.86
N PRO A 577 -10.85 -10.46 -33.82
CA PRO A 577 -11.29 -9.19 -34.43
C PRO A 577 -10.65 -7.95 -33.78
N ASP A 578 -10.33 -8.00 -32.49
CA ASP A 578 -9.80 -6.87 -31.71
C ASP A 578 -8.49 -7.22 -30.97
N ARG A 579 -7.97 -8.43 -31.15
CA ARG A 579 -6.80 -8.93 -30.42
C ARG A 579 -6.07 -10.02 -31.16
N VAL A 580 -4.76 -10.12 -30.94
CA VAL A 580 -3.94 -11.24 -31.41
C VAL A 580 -3.11 -11.78 -30.24
N VAL A 581 -2.97 -13.10 -30.18
CA VAL A 581 -2.23 -13.79 -29.13
C VAL A 581 -1.20 -14.72 -29.75
N GLY A 582 0.00 -14.79 -29.18
CA GLY A 582 1.03 -15.71 -29.65
C GLY A 582 1.98 -16.14 -28.55
N ARG A 583 2.50 -17.36 -28.68
CA ARG A 583 3.44 -17.99 -27.73
C ARG A 583 4.84 -18.09 -28.32
N ARG A 584 5.84 -17.91 -27.46
CA ARG A 584 7.22 -18.33 -27.71
C ARG A 584 7.84 -18.83 -26.41
N GLY A 585 8.18 -20.12 -26.34
CA GLY A 585 8.56 -20.81 -25.11
C GLY A 585 7.46 -20.76 -24.05
N ASP A 586 7.81 -20.32 -22.85
CA ASP A 586 6.90 -20.15 -21.71
C ASP A 586 6.16 -18.79 -21.66
N LEU A 587 6.41 -17.93 -22.65
CA LEU A 587 5.85 -16.59 -22.72
C LEU A 587 4.70 -16.50 -23.71
N VAL A 588 3.61 -15.86 -23.29
CA VAL A 588 2.48 -15.52 -24.16
C VAL A 588 2.34 -14.02 -24.25
N LEU A 589 2.40 -13.52 -25.48
CA LEU A 589 2.13 -12.14 -25.85
C LEU A 589 0.68 -12.01 -26.28
N LEU A 590 -0.02 -11.01 -25.73
CA LEU A 590 -1.37 -10.63 -26.12
C LEU A 590 -1.34 -9.15 -26.52
N LEU A 591 -1.68 -8.87 -27.77
CA LEU A 591 -1.91 -7.51 -28.25
C LEU A 591 -3.42 -7.28 -28.33
N VAL A 592 -3.89 -6.21 -27.70
CA VAL A 592 -5.30 -5.81 -27.70
C VAL A 592 -5.42 -4.41 -28.29
N ARG A 593 -6.34 -4.26 -29.24
CA ARG A 593 -6.72 -2.98 -29.84
C ARG A 593 -7.42 -2.12 -28.79
N GLY A 594 -6.95 -0.89 -28.63
CA GLY A 594 -7.59 0.08 -27.75
C GLY A 594 -8.68 0.89 -28.47
N PRO A 595 -9.56 1.58 -27.73
CA PRO A 595 -10.67 2.36 -28.31
C PRO A 595 -10.18 3.54 -29.17
N GLY A 596 -8.96 4.04 -28.95
CA GLY A 596 -8.34 5.10 -29.74
C GLY A 596 -7.70 4.64 -31.05
N ALA A 597 -7.79 3.36 -31.41
CA ALA A 597 -7.09 2.81 -32.57
C ALA A 597 -7.69 3.20 -33.94
N GLY A 598 -8.98 3.51 -34.04
CA GLY A 598 -9.69 3.40 -35.34
C GLY A 598 -9.71 1.94 -35.84
N GLU A 599 -10.16 1.67 -37.06
CA GLU A 599 -10.09 0.32 -37.68
C GLU A 599 -8.64 -0.13 -37.89
N ILE A 600 -8.15 -1.02 -37.03
CA ILE A 600 -6.90 -1.76 -37.24
C ILE A 600 -7.29 -3.16 -37.72
N GLU A 601 -6.73 -3.57 -38.86
CA GLU A 601 -6.95 -4.90 -39.41
C GLU A 601 -6.20 -5.98 -38.60
N ALA A 602 -6.77 -7.18 -38.54
CA ALA A 602 -6.14 -8.33 -37.88
C ALA A 602 -4.75 -8.66 -38.45
N ALA A 603 -4.52 -8.39 -39.75
CA ALA A 603 -3.22 -8.57 -40.40
C ALA A 603 -2.14 -7.62 -39.85
N GLN A 604 -2.49 -6.36 -39.57
CA GLN A 604 -1.59 -5.37 -39.00
C GLN A 604 -1.20 -5.74 -37.55
N LEU A 605 -2.18 -6.19 -36.77
CA LEU A 605 -1.92 -6.73 -35.42
C LEU A 605 -1.05 -7.99 -35.47
N GLY A 606 -1.29 -8.89 -36.42
CA GLY A 606 -0.48 -10.09 -36.64
C GLY A 606 0.98 -9.77 -36.97
N GLY A 607 1.23 -8.76 -37.79
CA GLY A 607 2.58 -8.27 -38.11
C GLY A 607 3.33 -7.71 -36.88
N LEU A 608 2.63 -6.94 -36.05
CA LEU A 608 3.17 -6.44 -34.78
C LEU A 608 3.46 -7.57 -33.79
N LEU A 609 2.56 -8.56 -33.67
CA LEU A 609 2.77 -9.74 -32.84
C LEU A 609 4.01 -10.53 -33.30
N SER A 610 4.18 -10.72 -34.60
CA SER A 610 5.37 -11.39 -35.16
C SER A 610 6.67 -10.65 -34.80
N THR A 611 6.67 -9.33 -34.90
CA THR A 611 7.81 -8.48 -34.53
C THR A 611 8.11 -8.53 -33.03
N ALA A 612 7.08 -8.55 -32.19
CA ALA A 612 7.24 -8.65 -30.74
C ALA A 612 7.77 -10.04 -30.33
N LEU A 613 7.27 -11.11 -30.95
CA LEU A 613 7.74 -12.48 -30.71
C LEU A 613 9.16 -12.72 -31.23
N SER A 614 9.58 -12.06 -32.31
CA SER A 614 10.94 -12.22 -32.87
C SER A 614 12.04 -11.70 -31.94
N ARG A 615 11.70 -10.76 -31.05
CA ARG A 615 12.60 -10.12 -30.07
C ARG A 615 12.71 -10.88 -28.75
N LEU A 616 11.94 -11.95 -28.55
CA LEU A 616 12.07 -12.82 -27.40
C LEU A 616 13.23 -13.82 -27.64
N PRO A 617 14.06 -14.10 -26.61
CA PRO A 617 15.13 -15.07 -26.74
C PRO A 617 14.56 -16.45 -27.09
N SER A 618 15.11 -17.10 -28.11
CA SER A 618 14.86 -18.51 -28.40
C SER A 618 15.53 -19.34 -27.29
N GLU A 619 14.79 -20.19 -26.58
CA GLU A 619 15.43 -21.27 -25.85
C GLU A 619 15.96 -22.27 -26.88
N SER A 620 17.26 -22.24 -27.13
CA SER A 620 17.96 -23.24 -27.91
C SER A 620 17.81 -24.60 -27.22
N ALA A 621 17.40 -25.62 -27.97
CA ALA A 621 17.37 -27.02 -27.56
C ALA A 621 18.70 -27.45 -26.87
N PRO A 622 18.66 -28.41 -25.93
CA PRO A 622 19.85 -28.82 -25.19
C PRO A 622 20.93 -29.34 -26.14
N GLN A 623 22.10 -28.71 -26.12
CA GLN A 623 23.31 -29.26 -26.73
C GLN A 623 23.63 -30.61 -26.07
N HIS A 624 23.46 -31.70 -26.81
CA HIS A 624 24.18 -32.94 -26.53
C HIS A 624 25.68 -32.67 -26.77
N SER A 625 26.40 -32.37 -25.70
CA SER A 625 27.86 -32.54 -25.68
C SER A 625 28.14 -34.03 -25.60
N GLY A 626 28.57 -34.61 -26.72
CA GLY A 626 29.38 -35.82 -26.69
C GLY A 626 30.81 -35.46 -26.29
N ALA A 627 31.39 -36.26 -25.39
CA ALA A 627 32.78 -36.75 -25.42
C ALA A 627 33.06 -37.50 -24.10
N GLY A 628 33.45 -38.78 -24.21
CA GLY A 628 33.94 -39.61 -23.10
C GLY A 628 33.32 -40.99 -23.06
#